data_AF-A0A7S2W4Q9-F1
#
_entry.id   AF-A0A7S2W4Q9-F1
#
_cell.length_a   1.000
_cell.length_b   1.000
_cell.length_c   1.000
_cell.angle_alpha   90.00
_cell.angle_beta   90.00
_cell.angle_gamma   90.00
#
_symmetry.space_group_name_H-M   'P 1'
#
loop_
_entity.id
_entity.type
_entity.pdbx_description
1 polymer ?
#
loop_
_entity_poly.entity_id
_entity_poly.type
_entity_poly.pdbx_seq_one_letter_code
_entity_poly.pdbx_strand_id
1 'polypeptide(L)'
;FDVSLLTIEEGIFEVKATAGDTHLGGEDFDNRMVDYFLQDFKRRHRKDMSQNQRSLRRLRTACERAKRTLSSSTQAHIEIDSLFDGIDFNSTITRARFEDL
;
A
#
# COMPACT_ATOMS: atom_id res chain seq x y z
N PHE A 1 7.85 -2.43 -12.54
CA PHE A 1 8.91 -3.26 -11.96
C PHE A 1 9.80 -3.75 -13.08
N ASP A 2 11.12 -3.53 -13.00
CA ASP A 2 12.07 -3.89 -14.06
C ASP A 2 13.25 -4.67 -13.48
N VAL A 3 13.73 -5.65 -14.25
CA VAL A 3 14.90 -6.48 -13.94
C VAL A 3 15.84 -6.46 -15.14
N SER A 4 17.10 -6.10 -14.89
CA SER A 4 18.14 -6.07 -15.91
C SER A 4 19.32 -6.95 -15.50
N LEU A 5 19.85 -7.72 -16.45
CA LEU A 5 21.10 -8.46 -16.30
C LEU A 5 22.22 -7.67 -16.98
N LEU A 6 23.26 -7.32 -16.21
CA LEU A 6 24.38 -6.52 -16.70
C LEU A 6 25.72 -7.25 -16.47
N THR A 7 26.64 -7.06 -17.41
CA THR A 7 28.07 -7.35 -17.24
C THR A 7 28.81 -6.04 -17.02
N ILE A 8 29.74 -6.01 -16.06
CA ILE A 8 30.54 -4.83 -15.71
C ILE A 8 32.01 -5.21 -15.77
N GLU A 9 32.74 -4.66 -16.74
CA GLU A 9 34.17 -4.91 -16.95
C GLU A 9 34.87 -3.60 -17.30
N GLU A 10 35.96 -3.26 -16.59
CA GLU A 10 36.78 -2.06 -16.84
C GLU A 10 35.98 -0.73 -16.95
N GLY A 11 34.86 -0.63 -16.24
CA GLY A 11 33.98 0.56 -16.30
C GLY A 11 33.01 0.57 -17.48
N ILE A 12 32.98 -0.48 -18.30
CA ILE A 12 31.98 -0.72 -19.34
C ILE A 12 30.79 -1.44 -18.71
N PHE A 13 29.59 -0.90 -18.92
CA PHE A 13 28.32 -1.50 -18.50
C PHE A 13 27.61 -2.05 -19.74
N GLU A 14 27.52 -3.37 -19.85
CA GLU A 14 26.84 -4.04 -20.97
C GLU A 14 25.53 -4.69 -20.49
N VAL A 15 24.40 -4.29 -21.08
CA VAL A 15 23.09 -4.88 -20.79
C VAL A 15 22.92 -6.15 -21.60
N LYS A 16 22.80 -7.29 -20.94
CA LYS A 16 22.61 -8.61 -21.57
C LYS A 16 21.14 -8.95 -21.79
N ALA A 17 20.28 -8.56 -20.85
CA ALA A 17 18.83 -8.74 -20.93
C ALA A 17 18.11 -7.73 -20.04
N THR A 18 16.89 -7.37 -20.43
CA THR A 18 15.96 -6.56 -19.62
C THR A 18 14.55 -7.13 -19.78
N ALA A 19 13.79 -7.18 -18.69
CA ALA A 19 12.39 -7.58 -18.65
C ALA A 19 11.69 -6.83 -17.52
N GLY A 20 10.38 -6.62 -17.63
CA GLY A 20 9.64 -5.90 -16.62
C GLY A 20 8.13 -5.88 -16.85
N ASP A 21 7.40 -5.45 -15.83
CA ASP A 21 5.98 -5.16 -15.85
C ASP A 21 5.76 -3.71 -15.40
N THR A 22 5.34 -2.84 -16.31
CA THR A 22 5.13 -1.41 -16.04
C THR A 22 3.92 -1.14 -15.14
N HIS A 23 3.03 -2.12 -14.96
CA HIS A 23 1.82 -1.98 -14.14
C HIS A 23 1.98 -2.61 -12.75
N LEU A 24 3.16 -3.18 -12.44
CA LEU A 24 3.48 -3.74 -11.13
C LEU A 24 4.41 -2.80 -10.36
N GLY A 25 3.96 -2.33 -9.20
CA GLY A 25 4.70 -1.42 -8.35
C GLY A 25 4.15 -1.28 -6.94
N GLY A 26 4.68 -0.29 -6.22
CA GLY A 26 4.29 -0.04 -4.83
C GLY A 26 2.83 0.40 -4.67
N GLU A 27 2.23 0.97 -5.72
CA GLU A 27 0.85 1.43 -5.70
C GLU A 27 -0.17 0.27 -5.68
N ASP A 28 0.16 -0.89 -6.24
CA ASP A 28 -0.71 -2.07 -6.18
C ASP A 28 -0.90 -2.56 -4.74
N PHE A 29 0.18 -2.55 -3.96
CA PHE A 29 0.12 -2.85 -2.53
C PHE A 29 -0.70 -1.80 -1.77
N ASP A 30 -0.56 -0.52 -2.12
CA ASP A 30 -1.37 0.55 -1.51
C ASP A 30 -2.86 0.36 -1.84
N ASN A 31 -3.19 0.00 -3.09
CA ASN A 31 -4.56 -0.28 -3.53
C ASN A 31 -5.17 -1.44 -2.74
N ARG A 32 -4.47 -2.58 -2.64
CA ARG A 32 -4.96 -3.75 -1.87
C ARG A 32 -5.17 -3.43 -0.40
N MET A 33 -4.27 -2.66 0.22
CA MET A 33 -4.44 -2.19 1.59
C MET A 33 -5.66 -1.29 1.74
N VAL A 34 -5.85 -0.33 0.82
CA VAL A 34 -7.02 0.56 0.81
C VAL A 34 -8.31 -0.24 0.69
N ASP A 35 -8.39 -1.20 -0.22
CA ASP A 35 -9.58 -2.03 -0.42
C ASP A 35 -9.89 -2.87 0.82
N TYR A 36 -8.86 -3.47 1.43
CA TYR A 36 -9.00 -4.21 2.69
C TYR A 36 -9.59 -3.34 3.80
N PHE A 37 -9.06 -2.13 4.01
CA PHE A 37 -9.54 -1.23 5.05
C PHE A 37 -10.89 -0.59 4.72
N LEU A 38 -11.21 -0.40 3.44
CA LEU A 38 -12.52 0.07 3.01
C LEU A 38 -13.60 -0.97 3.34
N GLN A 39 -13.33 -2.25 3.08
CA GLN A 39 -14.22 -3.34 3.48
C GLN A 39 -14.34 -3.46 4.99
N ASP A 40 -13.23 -3.32 5.72
CA ASP A 40 -13.23 -3.34 7.18
C ASP A 40 -14.03 -2.17 7.77
N PHE A 41 -13.86 -0.95 7.25
CA PHE A 41 -14.67 0.21 7.65
C PHE A 41 -16.16 -0.02 7.39
N LYS A 42 -16.50 -0.52 6.19
CA LYS A 42 -17.88 -0.84 5.83
C LYS A 42 -18.49 -1.89 6.73
N ARG A 43 -17.73 -2.92 7.12
CA ARG A 43 -18.18 -3.95 8.07
C ARG A 43 -18.39 -3.39 9.48
N ARG A 44 -17.47 -2.56 9.99
CA ARG A 44 -17.52 -2.00 11.36
C ARG A 44 -18.61 -0.95 11.52
N HIS A 45 -18.76 -0.05 10.55
CA HIS A 45 -19.62 1.14 10.68
C HIS A 45 -20.88 1.08 9.81
N ARG A 46 -21.05 0.03 8.98
CA ARG A 46 -22.17 -0.13 8.02
C ARG A 46 -22.31 1.06 7.06
N LYS A 47 -21.21 1.77 6.82
CA LYS A 47 -21.14 2.94 5.93
C LYS A 47 -20.13 2.70 4.82
N ASP A 48 -20.47 3.13 3.61
CA ASP A 48 -19.60 2.99 2.46
C ASP A 48 -18.96 4.34 2.11
N MET A 49 -17.64 4.41 2.21
CA MET A 49 -16.85 5.59 1.87
C MET A 49 -16.20 5.50 0.48
N SER A 50 -16.52 4.49 -0.33
CA SER A 50 -15.91 4.27 -1.65
C SER A 50 -16.16 5.41 -2.65
N GLN A 51 -17.19 6.23 -2.43
CA GLN A 51 -17.50 7.38 -3.28
C GLN A 51 -16.91 8.68 -2.73
N ASN A 52 -16.35 8.68 -1.52
CA ASN A 52 -15.77 9.87 -0.91
C ASN A 52 -14.27 9.98 -1.24
N GLN A 53 -13.97 10.75 -2.29
CA GLN A 53 -12.60 10.97 -2.75
C GLN A 53 -11.66 11.54 -1.68
N ARG A 54 -12.18 12.39 -0.77
CA ARG A 54 -11.39 12.94 0.33
C ARG A 54 -11.02 11.86 1.33
N SER A 55 -11.97 11.03 1.75
CA SER A 55 -11.73 9.90 2.66
C SER A 55 -10.79 8.87 2.05
N LEU A 56 -11.00 8.51 0.78
CA LEU A 56 -10.13 7.60 0.04
C LEU A 56 -8.68 8.10 -0.03
N ARG A 57 -8.49 9.38 -0.36
CA ARG A 57 -7.14 9.96 -0.42
C ARG A 57 -6.44 9.90 0.94
N ARG A 58 -7.15 10.23 2.02
CA ARG A 58 -6.60 10.16 3.39
C ARG A 58 -6.25 8.73 3.78
N LEU A 59 -7.13 7.76 3.49
CA LEU A 59 -6.87 6.35 3.75
C LEU A 59 -5.66 5.84 2.96
N ARG A 60 -5.54 6.20 1.67
CA ARG A 60 -4.41 5.84 0.82
C ARG A 60 -3.08 6.38 1.38
N THR A 61 -3.03 7.65 1.79
CA THR A 61 -1.82 8.22 2.42
C THR A 61 -1.45 7.48 3.70
N ALA A 62 -2.44 7.07 4.51
CA ALA A 62 -2.17 6.30 5.72
C ALA A 62 -1.71 4.86 5.41
N CYS A 63 -2.28 4.21 4.39
CA CYS A 63 -1.87 2.88 3.93
C CYS A 63 -0.44 2.90 3.39
N GLU A 64 -0.07 3.91 2.59
CA GLU A 64 1.29 4.05 2.08
C GLU A 64 2.30 4.21 3.23
N ARG A 65 1.97 5.01 4.25
CA ARG A 65 2.79 5.15 5.47
C ARG A 65 2.91 3.82 6.21
N ALA A 66 1.79 3.11 6.41
CA ALA A 66 1.79 1.81 7.06
C ALA A 66 2.62 0.78 6.29
N LYS A 67 2.50 0.73 4.95
CA LYS A 67 3.33 -0.12 4.08
C LYS A 67 4.84 0.14 4.30
N ARG A 68 5.25 1.40 4.30
CA ARG A 68 6.65 1.79 4.57
C ARG A 68 7.11 1.33 5.96
N THR A 69 6.25 1.48 6.97
CA THR A 69 6.53 0.98 8.33
C THR A 69 6.66 -0.55 8.35
N LEU A 70 5.81 -1.27 7.62
CA LEU A 70 5.84 -2.73 7.55
C LEU A 70 7.08 -3.27 6.83
N SER A 71 7.74 -2.48 5.98
CA SER A 71 9.03 -2.86 5.39
C SER A 71 10.14 -3.06 6.43
N SER A 72 10.04 -2.40 7.60
CA SER A 72 11.03 -2.54 8.69
C SER A 72 10.45 -3.15 9.98
N SER A 73 9.13 -3.07 10.18
CA SER A 73 8.43 -3.53 11.39
C SER A 73 7.46 -4.67 11.11
N THR A 74 7.12 -5.47 12.12
CA THR A 74 6.18 -6.59 12.00
C THR A 74 4.70 -6.17 12.10
N GLN A 75 4.44 -4.91 12.49
CA GLN A 75 3.11 -4.33 12.61
C GLN A 75 3.13 -2.82 12.35
N ALA A 76 1.99 -2.26 11.98
CA ALA A 76 1.76 -0.83 11.82
C ALA A 76 0.35 -0.45 12.30
N HIS A 77 0.24 0.74 12.89
CA HIS A 77 -1.02 1.33 13.32
C HIS A 77 -1.48 2.39 12.31
N ILE A 78 -2.76 2.39 12.00
CA ILE A 78 -3.43 3.36 11.14
C ILE A 78 -4.45 4.09 12.00
N GLU A 79 -4.26 5.40 12.12
CA GLU A 79 -5.12 6.29 12.87
C GLU A 79 -5.46 7.50 12.00
N ILE A 80 -6.74 7.74 11.78
CA ILE A 80 -7.24 8.85 10.96
C ILE A 80 -8.49 9.43 11.61
N ASP A 81 -8.37 10.64 12.15
CA ASP A 81 -9.49 11.36 12.77
C ASP A 81 -10.53 11.75 11.73
N SER A 82 -11.81 11.58 12.05
CA SER A 82 -12.95 11.96 11.20
C SER A 82 -12.76 11.52 9.75
N LEU A 83 -12.39 10.25 9.54
CA LEU A 83 -12.14 9.69 8.21
C LEU A 83 -13.36 9.84 7.30
N PHE A 84 -14.56 9.52 7.80
CA PHE A 84 -15.82 9.61 7.04
C PHE A 84 -16.99 9.89 7.99
N ASP A 85 -17.85 10.87 7.66
CA ASP A 85 -19.00 11.28 8.48
C ASP A 85 -18.69 11.52 9.98
N GLY A 86 -17.53 12.10 10.28
CA GLY A 86 -17.09 12.35 11.67
C GLY A 86 -16.66 11.09 12.43
N ILE A 87 -16.55 9.95 11.76
CA ILE A 87 -16.08 8.68 12.35
C ILE A 87 -14.57 8.63 12.25
N ASP A 88 -13.92 8.47 13.40
CA ASP A 88 -12.49 8.18 13.48
C ASP A 88 -12.21 6.75 13.02
N PHE A 89 -11.08 6.54 12.37
CA PHE A 89 -10.65 5.23 11.93
C PHE A 89 -9.36 4.82 12.62
N ASN A 90 -9.43 3.71 13.35
CA ASN A 90 -8.30 3.10 14.04
C ASN A 90 -8.20 1.61 13.68
N SER A 91 -7.05 1.20 13.17
CA SER A 91 -6.77 -0.20 12.91
C SER A 91 -5.29 -0.53 13.02
N THR A 92 -5.00 -1.78 13.29
CA THR A 92 -3.63 -2.33 13.26
C THR A 92 -3.55 -3.36 12.13
N ILE A 93 -2.41 -3.42 11.45
CA ILE A 93 -2.10 -4.44 10.47
C ILE A 93 -0.73 -5.03 10.74
N THR A 94 -0.62 -6.35 10.65
CA THR A 94 0.64 -7.08 10.76
C THR A 94 1.27 -7.25 9.39
N ARG A 95 2.59 -7.44 9.35
CA ARG A 95 3.32 -7.76 8.11
C ARG A 95 2.78 -9.02 7.47
N ALA A 96 2.54 -10.07 8.27
CA ALA A 96 1.96 -11.32 7.79
C ALA A 96 0.59 -11.10 7.12
N ARG A 97 -0.26 -10.23 7.68
CA ARG A 97 -1.54 -9.91 7.03
C ARG A 97 -1.34 -9.11 5.75
N PHE A 98 -0.43 -8.15 5.74
CA PHE A 98 -0.10 -7.35 4.55
C PHE A 98 0.41 -8.19 3.38
N GLU A 99 1.26 -9.18 3.66
CA GLU A 99 1.80 -10.11 2.65
C GLU A 99 0.75 -11.07 2.08
N ASP A 100 -0.34 -11.31 2.83
CA ASP A 100 -1.48 -12.15 2.44
C ASP A 100 -2.58 -11.40 1.66
N LEU A 101 -2.50 -10.06 1.55
CA LEU A 101 -3.46 -9.22 0.80
C LEU A 101 -3.26 -9.31 -0.72
#